data_AF-U3B5I0-F1
#
_entry.id   AF-U3B5I0-F1
#
_cell.length_a   1.000
_cell.length_b   1.000
_cell.length_c   1.000
_cell.angle_alpha   90.00
_cell.angle_beta   90.00
_cell.angle_gamma   90.00
#
_symmetry.space_group_name_H-M   'P 1'
#
loop_
_entity.id
_entity.type
_entity.pdbx_description
1 polymer ?
#
loop_
_entity_poly.entity_id
_entity_poly.type
_entity_poly.pdbx_seq_one_letter_code
_entity_poly.pdbx_strand_id
1 'polypeptide(L)'
;MLQNTAAPTAYIWDQASQTMDRLRSAIDTLDYYKRNLGSIDGYLGKFQDVAYYRASPCFSNAGCSEAEWAAMNENRRLASESQKRANDALFRGLDQQQAALQHDADTLQQLQRQAQGATGQMQAIGYANQLASQQANQLLQIRGLLVAQQNAIATRMQAEADLEAKQQAAHAASTERRIAPTQAPKNWLDMNR
;
A
#
# COMPACT_ATOMS: atom_id res chain seq x y z
N MET A 1 -35.05 -38.07 17.60
CA MET A 1 -33.99 -37.91 16.60
C MET A 1 -33.67 -36.43 16.49
N LEU A 2 -32.43 -36.01 16.76
CA LEU A 2 -31.98 -34.63 16.57
C LEU A 2 -31.82 -34.40 15.06
N GLN A 3 -32.74 -33.64 14.46
CA GLN A 3 -32.57 -33.21 13.07
C GLN A 3 -31.41 -32.22 13.01
N ASN A 4 -30.33 -32.65 12.36
CA ASN A 4 -29.14 -31.85 12.09
C ASN A 4 -29.44 -30.95 10.88
N THR A 5 -30.13 -29.83 11.09
CA THR A 5 -30.47 -28.86 10.04
C THR A 5 -29.39 -27.80 9.81
N ALA A 6 -28.26 -27.87 10.49
CA ALA A 6 -27.10 -27.03 10.20
C ALA A 6 -26.33 -27.64 9.01
N ALA A 7 -26.89 -27.55 7.80
CA ALA A 7 -26.04 -27.57 6.62
C ALA A 7 -24.98 -26.47 6.82
N PRO A 8 -23.68 -26.71 6.53
CA PRO A 8 -22.73 -25.61 6.48
C PRO A 8 -23.35 -24.58 5.55
N THR A 9 -23.64 -23.39 6.05
CA THR A 9 -24.21 -22.32 5.24
C THR A 9 -23.17 -22.01 4.17
N ALA A 10 -23.31 -22.62 2.98
CA ALA A 10 -22.39 -22.48 1.85
C ALA A 10 -22.03 -21.01 1.59
N TYR A 11 -23.02 -20.14 1.82
CA TYR A 11 -22.94 -18.70 1.83
C TYR A 11 -21.79 -18.07 2.68
N ILE A 12 -21.49 -18.61 3.87
CA ILE A 12 -20.44 -18.06 4.75
C ILE A 12 -19.05 -18.41 4.21
N TRP A 13 -18.88 -19.61 3.66
CA TRP A 13 -17.63 -20.04 3.03
C TRP A 13 -17.34 -19.26 1.75
N ASP A 14 -18.37 -18.95 0.97
CA ASP A 14 -18.24 -18.08 -0.21
C ASP A 14 -17.83 -16.66 0.18
N GLN A 15 -18.41 -16.09 1.25
CA GLN A 15 -18.02 -14.77 1.75
C GLN A 15 -16.59 -14.72 2.28
N ALA A 16 -16.16 -15.75 3.03
CA ALA A 16 -14.80 -15.85 3.52
C ALA A 16 -13.79 -15.93 2.36
N SER A 17 -14.09 -16.75 1.35
CA SER A 17 -13.26 -16.90 0.15
C SER A 17 -13.13 -15.58 -0.62
N GLN A 18 -14.25 -14.90 -0.86
CA GLN A 18 -14.23 -13.58 -1.50
C GLN A 18 -13.43 -12.55 -0.69
N THR A 19 -13.55 -12.57 0.64
CA THR A 19 -12.78 -11.67 1.52
C THR A 19 -11.28 -11.98 1.43
N MET A 20 -10.90 -13.25 1.38
CA MET A 20 -9.51 -13.67 1.21
C MET A 20 -8.93 -13.29 -0.16
N ASP A 21 -9.72 -13.41 -1.24
CA ASP A 21 -9.30 -12.97 -2.57
C ASP A 21 -9.09 -11.45 -2.63
N ARG A 22 -9.94 -10.67 -1.96
CA ARG A 22 -9.78 -9.21 -1.82
C ARG A 22 -8.52 -8.86 -1.02
N LEU A 23 -8.28 -9.55 0.09
CA LEU A 23 -7.05 -9.40 0.89
C LEU A 23 -5.81 -9.67 0.02
N ARG A 24 -5.87 -10.71 -0.82
CA ARG A 24 -4.80 -11.03 -1.77
C ARG A 24 -4.60 -9.91 -2.79
N SER A 25 -5.67 -9.34 -3.35
CA SER A 25 -5.58 -8.19 -4.26
C SER A 25 -4.94 -6.95 -3.62
N ALA A 26 -5.10 -6.73 -2.30
CA ALA A 26 -4.42 -5.64 -1.60
C ALA A 26 -2.92 -5.90 -1.41
N ILE A 27 -2.56 -7.18 -1.19
CA ILE A 27 -1.17 -7.65 -1.06
C ILE A 27 -0.46 -7.74 -2.43
N ASP A 28 -1.23 -7.83 -3.52
CA ASP A 28 -0.76 -8.03 -4.90
C ASP A 28 0.22 -6.95 -5.38
N THR A 29 0.24 -5.79 -4.74
CA THR A 29 1.25 -4.74 -4.95
C THR A 29 2.68 -5.26 -4.70
N LEU A 30 2.90 -6.01 -3.61
CA LEU A 30 4.23 -6.57 -3.31
C LEU A 30 4.59 -7.72 -4.26
N ASP A 31 3.61 -8.54 -4.61
CA ASP A 31 3.80 -9.64 -5.57
C ASP A 31 4.12 -9.10 -6.96
N TYR A 32 3.49 -8.00 -7.39
CA TYR A 32 3.84 -7.29 -8.61
C TYR A 32 5.32 -6.91 -8.60
N TYR A 33 5.85 -6.34 -7.51
CA TYR A 33 7.27 -5.98 -7.45
C TYR A 33 8.19 -7.19 -7.42
N LYS A 34 7.86 -8.22 -6.65
CA LYS A 34 8.65 -9.47 -6.65
C LYS A 34 8.73 -10.10 -8.04
N ARG A 35 7.63 -10.11 -8.80
CA ARG A 35 7.60 -10.65 -10.17
C ARG A 35 8.42 -9.81 -11.16
N ASN A 36 8.34 -8.48 -11.06
CA ASN A 36 9.02 -7.59 -12.00
C ASN A 36 10.49 -7.33 -11.66
N LEU A 37 10.87 -7.38 -10.38
CA LEU A 37 12.21 -7.03 -9.88
C LEU A 37 12.93 -8.22 -9.23
N GLY A 38 12.35 -9.42 -9.32
CA GLY A 38 12.92 -10.67 -8.84
C GLY A 38 12.75 -10.92 -7.34
N SER A 39 12.82 -9.88 -6.50
CA SER A 39 12.63 -10.00 -5.06
C SER A 39 12.12 -8.70 -4.44
N ILE A 40 11.73 -8.77 -3.16
CA ILE A 40 11.43 -7.57 -2.38
C ILE A 40 12.68 -6.71 -2.18
N ASP A 41 13.85 -7.35 -2.01
CA ASP A 41 15.13 -6.62 -1.88
C ASP A 41 15.49 -5.90 -3.18
N GLY A 42 15.18 -6.49 -4.33
CA GLY A 42 15.35 -5.86 -5.65
C GLY A 42 14.48 -4.62 -5.83
N TYR A 43 13.29 -4.60 -5.21
CA TYR A 43 12.44 -3.41 -5.13
C TYR A 43 12.97 -2.37 -4.16
N LEU A 44 13.27 -2.77 -2.92
CA LEU A 44 13.76 -1.86 -1.87
C LEU A 44 15.10 -1.22 -2.26
N GLY A 45 15.98 -1.96 -2.94
CA GLY A 45 17.26 -1.47 -3.45
C GLY A 45 17.15 -0.42 -4.56
N LYS A 46 15.95 -0.11 -5.06
CA LYS A 46 15.71 1.03 -5.95
C LYS A 46 15.62 2.35 -5.21
N PHE A 47 15.37 2.33 -3.91
CA PHE A 47 15.30 3.54 -3.09
C PHE A 47 16.58 3.66 -2.30
N GLN A 48 17.20 4.82 -2.38
CA GLN A 48 18.58 5.03 -1.92
C GLN A 48 18.63 6.02 -0.76
N ASP A 49 19.72 5.96 -0.02
CA ASP A 49 19.97 6.84 1.12
C ASP A 49 20.96 7.98 0.77
N VAL A 50 21.21 8.83 1.77
CA VAL A 50 22.10 10.00 1.61
C VAL A 50 23.54 9.57 1.30
N ALA A 51 24.00 8.44 1.86
CA ALA A 51 25.37 7.98 1.66
C ALA A 51 25.58 7.52 0.21
N TYR A 52 24.61 6.79 -0.35
CA TYR A 52 24.59 6.43 -1.77
C TYR A 52 24.66 7.68 -2.66
N TYR A 53 23.77 8.66 -2.45
CA TYR A 53 23.75 9.84 -3.30
C TYR A 53 25.01 10.70 -3.14
N ARG A 54 25.55 10.86 -1.94
CA ARG A 54 26.83 11.59 -1.75
C ARG A 54 28.01 10.92 -2.45
N ALA A 55 28.00 9.60 -2.55
CA ALA A 55 29.05 8.84 -3.24
C ALA A 55 28.89 8.85 -4.77
N SER A 56 27.73 9.27 -5.30
CA SER A 56 27.49 9.32 -6.74
C SER A 56 28.26 10.48 -7.40
N PRO A 57 28.96 10.21 -8.53
CA PRO A 57 29.50 11.23 -9.42
C PRO A 57 28.57 12.41 -9.73
N CYS A 58 27.24 12.17 -9.81
CA CYS A 58 26.23 13.20 -10.06
C CYS A 58 26.24 14.37 -9.08
N PHE A 59 26.74 14.15 -7.85
CA PHE A 59 26.84 15.16 -6.79
C PHE A 59 28.29 15.56 -6.53
N SER A 60 29.17 15.36 -7.51
CA SER A 60 30.57 15.73 -7.48
C SER A 60 30.94 16.62 -8.68
N ASN A 61 32.20 17.06 -8.74
CA ASN A 61 32.74 17.78 -9.88
C ASN A 61 32.88 16.93 -11.16
N ALA A 62 32.81 15.59 -11.05
CA ALA A 62 32.86 14.68 -12.19
C ALA A 62 31.60 14.77 -13.07
N GLY A 63 30.49 15.25 -12.50
CA GLY A 63 29.20 15.29 -13.17
C GLY A 63 28.54 13.91 -13.23
N CYS A 64 27.30 13.89 -13.72
CA CYS A 64 26.45 12.72 -13.74
C CYS A 64 26.56 12.00 -15.09
N SER A 65 26.88 10.72 -15.08
CA SER A 65 26.85 9.89 -16.29
C SER A 65 25.41 9.61 -16.75
N GLU A 66 25.25 9.21 -18.01
CA GLU A 66 23.95 8.81 -18.55
C GLU A 66 23.34 7.63 -17.77
N ALA A 67 24.18 6.68 -17.34
CA ALA A 67 23.74 5.52 -16.56
C ALA A 67 23.19 5.92 -15.18
N GLU A 68 23.82 6.88 -14.51
CA GLU A 68 23.35 7.36 -13.21
C GLU A 68 22.07 8.21 -13.35
N TRP A 69 21.99 9.02 -14.40
CA TRP A 69 20.75 9.71 -14.76
C TRP A 69 19.61 8.72 -15.00
N ALA A 70 19.86 7.66 -15.77
CA ALA A 70 18.89 6.61 -16.04
C ALA A 70 18.45 5.90 -14.74
N ALA A 71 19.41 5.59 -13.84
CA ALA A 71 19.09 4.98 -12.55
C ALA A 71 18.20 5.88 -11.68
N MET A 72 18.53 7.17 -11.55
CA MET A 72 17.71 8.12 -10.78
C MET A 72 16.32 8.32 -11.38
N ASN A 73 16.22 8.36 -12.71
CA ASN A 73 14.93 8.46 -13.41
C ASN A 73 14.09 7.21 -13.20
N GLU A 74 14.71 6.03 -13.25
CA GLU A 74 14.05 4.76 -12.98
C GLU A 74 13.55 4.68 -11.54
N ASN A 75 14.35 5.10 -10.56
CA ASN A 75 13.92 5.19 -9.16
C ASN A 75 12.69 6.08 -9.02
N ARG A 76 12.69 7.25 -9.67
CA ARG A 76 11.55 8.19 -9.66
C ARG A 76 10.30 7.60 -10.32
N ARG A 77 10.46 6.91 -11.46
CA ARG A 77 9.36 6.23 -12.17
C ARG A 77 8.76 5.16 -11.28
N LEU A 78 9.58 4.27 -10.71
CA LEU A 78 9.14 3.21 -9.81
C LEU A 78 8.48 3.76 -8.55
N ALA A 79 9.01 4.83 -7.94
CA ALA A 79 8.41 5.49 -6.81
C ALA A 79 6.99 6.00 -7.12
N SER A 80 6.80 6.64 -8.27
CA SER A 80 5.50 7.15 -8.71
C SER A 80 4.51 6.02 -8.99
N GLU A 81 4.94 4.99 -9.74
CA GLU A 81 4.11 3.83 -10.05
C GLU A 81 3.71 3.06 -8.78
N SER A 82 4.62 2.96 -7.81
CA SER A 82 4.35 2.30 -6.53
C SER A 82 3.32 3.05 -5.71
N GLN A 83 3.48 4.35 -5.56
CA GLN A 83 2.50 5.16 -4.85
C GLN A 83 1.12 5.08 -5.52
N LYS A 84 1.06 5.17 -6.86
CA LYS A 84 -0.19 5.03 -7.60
C LYS A 84 -0.84 3.67 -7.33
N ARG A 85 -0.08 2.58 -7.47
CA ARG A 85 -0.60 1.22 -7.28
C ARG A 85 -1.10 0.99 -5.85
N ALA A 86 -0.34 1.42 -4.84
CA ALA A 86 -0.72 1.29 -3.44
C ALA A 86 -1.97 2.13 -3.11
N ASN A 87 -2.06 3.35 -3.64
CA ASN A 87 -3.25 4.19 -3.49
C ASN A 87 -4.46 3.59 -4.21
N ASP A 88 -4.32 3.13 -5.46
CA ASP A 88 -5.39 2.46 -6.21
C ASP A 88 -5.91 1.23 -5.44
N ALA A 89 -5.01 0.44 -4.83
CA ALA A 89 -5.38 -0.71 -4.01
C ALA A 89 -6.14 -0.29 -2.74
N LEU A 90 -5.68 0.77 -2.06
CA LEU A 90 -6.38 1.32 -0.90
C LEU A 90 -7.79 1.80 -1.28
N PHE A 91 -7.96 2.57 -2.35
CA PHE A 91 -9.26 3.08 -2.77
C PHE A 91 -10.21 1.97 -3.23
N ARG A 92 -9.72 0.97 -3.97
CA ARG A 92 -10.52 -0.22 -4.30
C ARG A 92 -10.95 -0.98 -3.05
N GLY A 93 -10.08 -1.08 -2.05
CA GLY A 93 -10.42 -1.67 -0.75
C GLY A 93 -11.54 -0.89 -0.05
N LEU A 94 -11.45 0.45 -0.03
CA LEU A 94 -12.48 1.31 0.58
C LEU A 94 -13.84 1.22 -0.13
N ASP A 95 -13.84 1.20 -1.46
CA ASP A 95 -15.05 1.01 -2.27
C ASP A 95 -15.74 -0.33 -1.94
N GLN A 96 -14.95 -1.40 -1.89
CA GLN A 96 -15.45 -2.72 -1.51
C GLN A 96 -15.93 -2.77 -0.04
N GLN A 97 -15.25 -2.09 0.87
CA GLN A 97 -15.68 -2.01 2.27
C GLN A 97 -17.03 -1.32 2.37
N GLN A 98 -17.28 -0.28 1.59
CA GLN A 98 -18.56 0.41 1.60
C GLN A 98 -19.70 -0.54 1.21
N ALA A 99 -19.51 -1.35 0.17
CA ALA A 99 -20.48 -2.38 -0.23
C ALA A 99 -20.64 -3.47 0.84
N ALA A 100 -19.54 -3.91 1.46
CA ALA A 100 -19.57 -4.92 2.50
C ALA A 100 -20.31 -4.44 3.76
N LEU A 101 -20.15 -3.19 4.17
CA LEU A 101 -20.83 -2.63 5.34
C LEU A 101 -22.36 -2.66 5.22
N GLN A 102 -22.90 -2.32 4.05
CA GLN A 102 -24.34 -2.39 3.81
C GLN A 102 -24.84 -3.83 3.89
N HIS A 103 -24.13 -4.73 3.21
CA HIS A 103 -24.44 -6.15 3.20
C HIS A 103 -24.41 -6.79 4.61
N ASP A 104 -23.39 -6.43 5.39
CA ASP A 104 -23.22 -6.90 6.76
C ASP A 104 -24.36 -6.43 7.67
N ALA A 105 -24.81 -5.18 7.51
CA ALA A 105 -25.96 -4.66 8.26
C ALA A 105 -27.24 -5.46 7.98
N ASP A 106 -27.53 -5.73 6.70
CA ASP A 106 -28.70 -6.52 6.28
C ASP A 106 -28.62 -7.96 6.83
N THR A 107 -27.43 -8.56 6.76
CA THR A 107 -27.16 -9.90 7.29
C THR A 107 -27.35 -9.96 8.81
N LEU A 108 -26.84 -8.97 9.54
CA LEU A 108 -27.00 -8.88 11.00
C LEU A 108 -28.47 -8.73 11.40
N GLN A 109 -29.24 -7.90 10.68
CA GLN A 109 -30.69 -7.76 10.92
C GLN A 109 -31.44 -9.07 10.67
N GLN A 110 -31.06 -9.83 9.63
CA GLN A 110 -31.64 -11.13 9.36
C GLN A 110 -31.31 -12.14 10.46
N LEU A 111 -30.03 -12.25 10.85
CA LEU A 111 -29.59 -13.14 11.92
C LEU A 111 -30.28 -12.82 13.24
N GLN A 112 -30.45 -11.54 13.57
CA GLN A 112 -31.15 -11.12 14.78
C GLN A 112 -32.62 -11.55 14.78
N ARG A 113 -33.35 -11.35 13.67
CA ARG A 113 -34.75 -11.78 13.53
C ARG A 113 -34.89 -13.29 13.66
N GLN A 114 -33.99 -14.04 13.03
CA GLN A 114 -34.00 -15.50 13.08
C GLN A 114 -33.66 -16.04 14.49
N ALA A 115 -32.69 -15.42 15.17
CA ALA A 115 -32.33 -15.78 16.54
C ALA A 115 -33.46 -15.51 17.54
N GLN A 116 -34.24 -14.43 17.38
CA GLN A 116 -35.41 -14.13 18.22
C GLN A 116 -36.53 -15.17 18.06
N GLY A 117 -36.67 -15.78 16.89
CA GLY A 117 -37.65 -16.84 16.62
C GLY A 117 -37.17 -18.26 16.98
N ALA A 118 -35.96 -18.42 17.51
CA ALA A 118 -35.41 -19.73 17.83
C ALA A 118 -36.16 -20.37 19.02
N THR A 119 -36.71 -21.57 18.82
CA THR A 119 -37.49 -22.28 19.85
C THR A 119 -36.69 -23.36 20.57
N GLY A 120 -35.51 -23.72 20.07
CA GLY A 120 -34.65 -24.76 20.64
C GLY A 120 -33.18 -24.35 20.74
N GLN A 121 -32.47 -24.93 21.72
CA GLN A 121 -31.04 -24.66 21.99
C GLN A 121 -30.15 -24.89 20.76
N MET A 122 -30.40 -25.95 19.97
CA MET A 122 -29.63 -26.22 18.75
C MET A 122 -29.82 -25.14 17.67
N GLN A 123 -31.02 -24.58 17.53
CA GLN A 123 -31.27 -23.46 16.61
C GLN A 123 -30.53 -22.20 17.07
N ALA A 124 -30.60 -21.90 18.38
CA ALA A 124 -29.88 -20.77 18.97
C ALA A 124 -28.36 -20.88 18.78
N ILE A 125 -27.77 -22.06 19.00
CA ILE A 125 -26.34 -22.32 18.74
C ILE A 125 -26.01 -22.16 17.26
N GLY A 126 -26.88 -22.62 16.35
CA GLY A 126 -26.72 -22.42 14.91
C GLY A 126 -26.59 -20.93 14.54
N TYR A 127 -27.48 -20.08 15.05
CA TYR A 127 -27.41 -18.63 14.82
C TYR A 127 -26.19 -17.98 15.47
N ALA A 128 -25.78 -18.43 16.66
CA ALA A 128 -24.57 -17.95 17.31
C ALA A 128 -23.31 -18.25 16.47
N ASN A 129 -23.20 -19.45 15.89
CA ASN A 129 -22.11 -19.80 14.98
C ASN A 129 -22.12 -18.97 13.69
N GLN A 130 -23.30 -18.68 13.14
CA GLN A 130 -23.43 -17.80 11.98
C GLN A 130 -22.98 -16.37 12.29
N LEU A 131 -23.39 -15.83 13.44
CA LEU A 131 -22.95 -14.51 13.90
C LEU A 131 -21.43 -14.45 14.12
N ALA A 132 -20.86 -15.45 14.80
CA ALA A 132 -19.42 -15.54 15.02
C ALA A 132 -18.64 -15.59 13.68
N SER A 133 -19.16 -16.31 12.70
CA SER A 133 -18.56 -16.38 11.37
C SER A 133 -18.65 -15.04 10.62
N GLN A 134 -19.77 -14.32 10.73
CA GLN A 134 -19.89 -12.96 10.19
C GLN A 134 -18.88 -12.00 10.84
N GLN A 135 -18.71 -12.06 12.16
CA GLN A 135 -17.70 -11.26 12.88
C GLN A 135 -16.28 -11.60 12.44
N ALA A 136 -15.96 -12.88 12.24
CA ALA A 136 -14.65 -13.29 11.71
C ALA A 136 -14.40 -12.72 10.30
N ASN A 137 -15.42 -12.74 9.43
CA ASN A 137 -15.34 -12.13 8.09
C ASN A 137 -15.10 -10.62 8.16
N GLN A 138 -15.79 -9.89 9.05
CA GLN A 138 -15.56 -8.46 9.27
C GLN A 138 -14.13 -8.15 9.72
N LEU A 139 -13.58 -8.95 10.63
CA LEU A 139 -12.19 -8.79 11.08
C LEU A 139 -11.19 -9.00 9.94
N LEU A 140 -11.44 -9.96 9.04
CA LEU A 140 -10.60 -10.17 7.86
C LEU A 140 -10.68 -8.99 6.89
N GLN A 141 -11.86 -8.40 6.67
CA GLN A 141 -12.03 -7.21 5.84
C GLN A 141 -11.26 -6.01 6.43
N ILE A 142 -11.42 -5.75 7.74
CA ILE A 142 -10.69 -4.69 8.46
C ILE A 142 -9.18 -4.91 8.33
N ARG A 143 -8.70 -6.14 8.53
CA ARG A 143 -7.28 -6.48 8.37
C ARG A 143 -6.80 -6.18 6.94
N GLY A 144 -7.61 -6.45 5.92
CA GLY A 144 -7.29 -6.12 4.53
C GLY A 144 -7.13 -4.63 4.29
N LEU A 145 -8.04 -3.80 4.80
CA LEU A 145 -7.92 -2.36 4.72
C LEU A 145 -6.70 -1.82 5.45
N LEU A 146 -6.42 -2.34 6.65
CA LEU A 146 -5.25 -1.93 7.42
C LEU A 146 -3.94 -2.27 6.71
N VAL A 147 -3.87 -3.42 6.04
CA VAL A 147 -2.70 -3.78 5.21
C VAL A 147 -2.58 -2.87 4.00
N ALA A 148 -3.68 -2.57 3.31
CA ALA A 148 -3.67 -1.66 2.16
C ALA A 148 -3.23 -0.24 2.57
N GLN A 149 -3.73 0.26 3.71
CA GLN A 149 -3.35 1.55 4.26
C GLN A 149 -1.86 1.59 4.64
N GLN A 150 -1.37 0.59 5.37
CA GLN A 150 0.04 0.49 5.74
C GLN A 150 0.94 0.43 4.50
N ASN A 151 0.52 -0.29 3.45
CA ASN A 151 1.25 -0.36 2.19
C ASN A 151 1.34 1.03 1.51
N ALA A 152 0.22 1.76 1.41
CA ALA A 152 0.20 3.10 0.83
C ALA A 152 1.10 4.08 1.61
N ILE A 153 1.04 4.06 2.94
CA ILE A 153 1.88 4.89 3.80
C ILE A 153 3.35 4.53 3.65
N ALA A 154 3.71 3.24 3.78
CA ALA A 154 5.10 2.78 3.68
C ALA A 154 5.70 3.09 2.31
N THR A 155 4.94 2.88 1.23
CA THR A 155 5.39 3.18 -0.14
C THR A 155 5.64 4.67 -0.34
N ARG A 156 4.77 5.52 0.20
CA ARG A 156 4.96 6.98 0.17
C ARG A 156 6.19 7.39 0.98
N MET A 157 6.34 6.89 2.21
CA MET A 157 7.49 7.18 3.06
C MET A 157 8.80 6.76 2.42
N GLN A 158 8.84 5.60 1.75
CA GLN A 158 10.01 5.13 1.04
C GLN A 158 10.42 6.07 -0.11
N ALA A 159 9.43 6.54 -0.88
CA ALA A 159 9.66 7.49 -1.97
C ALA A 159 10.09 8.88 -1.46
N GLU A 160 9.50 9.34 -0.36
CA GLU A 160 9.88 10.60 0.29
C GLU A 160 11.31 10.52 0.84
N ALA A 161 11.68 9.43 1.52
CA ALA A 161 13.03 9.23 2.05
C ALA A 161 14.11 9.24 0.95
N ASP A 162 13.86 8.57 -0.20
CA ASP A 162 14.78 8.62 -1.35
C ASP A 162 14.92 10.05 -1.91
N LEU A 163 13.80 10.76 -2.04
CA LEU A 163 13.80 12.13 -2.54
C LEU A 163 14.54 13.08 -1.60
N GLU A 164 14.28 13.00 -0.30
CA GLU A 164 14.96 13.77 0.73
C GLU A 164 16.46 13.46 0.74
N ALA A 165 16.84 12.19 0.63
CA ALA A 165 18.23 11.78 0.56
C ALA A 165 18.97 12.41 -0.62
N LYS A 166 18.33 12.39 -1.80
CA LYS A 166 18.83 13.02 -3.02
C LYS A 166 18.93 14.54 -2.87
N GLN A 167 17.92 15.19 -2.30
CA GLN A 167 17.92 16.63 -2.05
C GLN A 167 19.01 17.05 -1.06
N GLN A 168 19.27 16.26 -0.02
CA GLN A 168 20.34 16.51 0.93
C GLN A 168 21.72 16.41 0.27
N ALA A 169 21.94 15.39 -0.59
CA ALA A 169 23.17 15.27 -1.37
C ALA A 169 23.34 16.45 -2.35
N ALA A 170 22.27 16.83 -3.06
CA ALA A 170 22.26 17.98 -3.96
C ALA A 170 22.58 19.28 -3.23
N HIS A 171 21.96 19.50 -2.08
CA HIS A 171 22.17 20.69 -1.26
C HIS A 171 23.63 20.75 -0.79
N ALA A 172 24.16 19.65 -0.23
CA ALA A 172 25.54 19.57 0.21
C ALA A 172 26.51 19.87 -0.94
N ALA A 173 26.31 19.25 -2.11
CA ALA A 173 27.15 19.48 -3.30
C ALA A 173 27.10 20.94 -3.78
N SER A 174 25.92 21.57 -3.75
CA SER A 174 25.71 22.96 -4.20
C SER A 174 26.24 24.03 -3.22
N THR A 175 26.50 23.66 -1.96
CA THR A 175 26.93 24.57 -0.89
C THR A 175 28.33 24.28 -0.39
N GLU A 176 29.07 23.41 -1.08
CA GLU A 176 30.44 23.10 -0.70
C GLU A 176 31.33 24.36 -0.68
N ARG A 177 32.28 24.41 0.27
CA ARG A 177 33.21 25.54 0.42
C ARG A 177 34.02 25.89 -0.84
N ARG A 178 34.21 24.91 -1.74
CA ARG A 178 34.89 25.12 -3.03
C ARG A 178 34.08 25.99 -4.00
N ILE A 179 32.76 26.10 -3.78
CA ILE A 179 31.87 26.95 -4.56
C ILE A 179 31.88 28.33 -3.91
N ALA A 180 32.81 29.17 -4.37
CA ALA A 180 32.91 30.55 -3.90
C ALA A 180 31.67 31.37 -4.33
N PRO A 181 31.19 32.32 -3.50
CA PRO A 181 30.19 33.28 -3.92
C PRO A 181 30.68 34.07 -5.14
N THR A 182 29.84 34.18 -6.17
CA THR A 182 30.12 35.05 -7.32
C THR A 182 30.20 36.50 -6.85
N GLN A 183 31.34 37.17 -7.07
CA GLN A 183 31.55 38.55 -6.62
C GLN A 183 30.70 39.58 -7.38
N ALA A 184 30.27 39.26 -8.60
CA ALA A 184 29.40 40.11 -9.42
C ALA A 184 28.30 39.26 -10.08
N PRO A 185 27.23 38.90 -9.33
CA PRO A 185 26.17 38.05 -9.87
C PRO A 185 25.42 38.80 -10.97
N LYS A 186 25.44 38.26 -12.19
CA LYS A 186 24.60 38.77 -13.27
C LYS A 186 23.16 38.30 -13.06
N ASN A 187 22.21 39.22 -13.23
CA ASN A 187 20.80 38.85 -13.26
C ASN A 187 20.56 38.00 -14.53
N TRP A 188 19.77 36.93 -14.42
CA TRP A 188 19.39 36.11 -15.57
C TRP A 188 18.66 36.92 -16.66
N LEU A 189 18.00 38.02 -16.27
CA LEU A 189 17.39 38.99 -17.19
C LEU A 189 18.42 39.75 -18.04
N ASP A 190 19.68 39.84 -17.61
CA ASP A 190 20.77 40.53 -18.31
C ASP A 190 21.55 39.59 -19.25
N MET A 191 21.24 38.29 -19.27
CA MET A 191 21.97 37.29 -20.08
C MET A 191 21.46 37.19 -21.53
N ASN A 192 20.30 37.80 -21.85
CA ASN A 192 19.65 37.74 -23.16
C ASN A 192 19.56 39.10 -23.88
N ARG A 193 20.40 40.09 -23.52
CA ARG A 193 20.53 41.36 -24.24
C ARG A 193 21.84 41.44 -25.01
#